data_AF-Q9VCU0-F1
#
_entry.id   AF-Q9VCU0-F1
#
_cell.length_a   1.000
_cell.length_b   1.000
_cell.length_c   1.000
_cell.angle_alpha   90.00
_cell.angle_beta   90.00
_cell.angle_gamma   90.00
#
_symmetry.space_group_name_H-M   'P 1'
#
loop_
_entity.id
_entity.type
_entity.pdbx_description
1 polymer ?
#
loop_
_entity_poly.entity_id
_entity_poly.type
_entity_poly.pdbx_seq_one_letter_code
_entity_poly.pdbx_strand_id
1 'polypeptide(L)'
;MIRVTTCLLMFVFFVLYIHQNHADTKVLYEFHIREANQQRDEMGEFKDTSEESDEEPELIITGKRTSSYVFPAKDNNYVYVETATYVADNNGYHVKYNITLDTVELDRRLSGQALKTTAG
;
A
#
# COMPACT_ATOMS: atom_id res chain seq x y z
N MET A 1 -24.41 1.67 -50.93
CA MET A 1 -23.80 0.66 -50.04
C MET A 1 -22.65 1.20 -49.19
N ILE A 2 -21.72 2.02 -49.73
CA ILE A 2 -20.54 2.54 -49.00
C ILE A 2 -20.86 3.26 -47.66
N ARG A 3 -21.94 4.05 -47.58
CA ARG A 3 -22.32 4.76 -46.35
C ARG A 3 -22.66 3.84 -45.17
N VAL A 4 -23.32 2.71 -45.44
CA VAL A 4 -23.73 1.77 -44.38
C VAL A 4 -22.50 1.04 -43.84
N THR A 5 -21.58 0.63 -44.71
CA THR A 5 -20.33 -0.02 -44.30
C THR A 5 -19.42 0.90 -43.48
N THR A 6 -19.34 2.19 -43.83
CA THR A 6 -18.55 3.16 -43.03
C THR A 6 -19.15 3.40 -41.64
N CYS A 7 -20.49 3.47 -41.53
CA CYS A 7 -21.16 3.61 -40.23
C CYS A 7 -20.96 2.37 -39.34
N LEU A 8 -21.04 1.17 -39.93
CA LEU A 8 -20.84 -0.07 -39.20
C LEU A 8 -19.39 -0.21 -38.71
N LEU A 9 -18.40 0.15 -39.53
CA LEU A 9 -16.99 0.18 -39.12
C LEU A 9 -16.76 1.16 -37.96
N MET A 10 -17.30 2.38 -38.03
CA MET A 10 -17.21 3.35 -36.94
C MET A 10 -17.81 2.81 -35.63
N PHE A 11 -18.95 2.12 -35.71
CA PHE A 11 -19.58 1.50 -34.54
C PHE A 11 -18.70 0.40 -33.94
N VAL A 12 -18.11 -0.47 -34.78
CA VAL A 12 -17.17 -1.50 -34.32
C VAL A 12 -15.94 -0.88 -33.66
N PHE A 13 -15.33 0.16 -34.25
CA PHE A 13 -14.21 0.87 -33.62
C PHE A 13 -14.60 1.53 -32.29
N PHE A 14 -15.81 2.07 -32.19
CA PHE A 14 -16.31 2.67 -30.96
C PHE A 14 -16.53 1.62 -29.86
N VAL A 15 -17.10 0.46 -30.20
CA VAL A 15 -17.25 -0.68 -29.28
C VAL A 15 -15.88 -1.20 -28.83
N LEU A 16 -14.92 -1.36 -29.76
CA LEU A 16 -13.56 -1.77 -29.42
C LEU A 16 -12.88 -0.74 -28.52
N TYR A 17 -13.02 0.56 -28.80
CA TYR A 17 -12.47 1.62 -27.99
C TYR A 17 -13.08 1.63 -26.58
N ILE A 18 -14.41 1.52 -26.46
CA ILE A 18 -15.07 1.41 -25.16
C ILE A 18 -14.59 0.18 -24.41
N HIS A 19 -14.53 -0.98 -25.07
CA HIS A 19 -14.08 -2.23 -24.45
C HIS A 19 -12.63 -2.14 -23.99
N GLN A 20 -11.77 -1.46 -24.75
CA GLN A 20 -10.37 -1.24 -24.41
C GLN A 20 -10.20 -0.26 -23.25
N ASN A 21 -11.08 0.73 -23.09
CA ASN A 21 -11.06 1.67 -21.96
C ASN A 21 -11.72 1.13 -20.70
N HIS A 22 -12.74 0.28 -20.80
CA HIS A 22 -13.37 -0.37 -19.65
C HIS A 22 -12.44 -1.38 -18.95
N ALA A 23 -11.42 -1.87 -19.65
CA ALA A 23 -10.72 -3.08 -19.25
C ALA A 23 -9.68 -2.95 -18.13
N ASP A 24 -9.31 -1.78 -17.61
CA ASP A 24 -8.05 -1.77 -16.83
C ASP A 24 -7.87 -0.82 -15.64
N THR A 25 -8.87 -0.05 -15.21
CA THR A 25 -8.76 0.62 -13.90
C THR A 25 -9.28 -0.27 -12.78
N LYS A 26 -8.50 -1.33 -12.49
CA LYS A 26 -8.73 -2.22 -11.34
C LYS A 26 -8.45 -1.51 -10.02
N VAL A 27 -7.48 -0.58 -10.00
CA VAL A 27 -7.13 0.15 -8.78
C VAL A 27 -8.12 1.29 -8.52
N LEU A 28 -8.87 1.21 -7.42
CA LEU A 28 -9.76 2.25 -6.93
C LEU A 28 -8.96 3.37 -6.23
N TYR A 29 -8.01 2.96 -5.39
CA TYR A 29 -7.10 3.89 -4.72
C TYR A 29 -5.79 3.20 -4.34
N GLU A 30 -4.75 3.99 -4.22
CA GLU A 30 -3.47 3.59 -3.65
C GLU A 30 -2.92 4.77 -2.83
N PHE A 31 -2.43 4.50 -1.62
CA PHE A 31 -1.75 5.52 -0.83
C PHE A 31 -0.53 4.97 -0.10
N HIS A 32 0.42 5.87 0.09
CA HIS A 32 1.67 5.64 0.82
C HIS A 32 1.82 6.75 1.86
N ILE A 33 1.67 6.40 3.12
CA ILE A 33 1.79 7.33 4.25
C ILE A 33 3.05 6.97 5.02
N ARG A 34 3.92 7.96 5.24
CA ARG A 34 5.12 7.82 6.07
C ARG A 34 5.15 8.93 7.11
N GLU A 35 5.10 8.52 8.36
CA GLU A 35 5.20 9.35 9.56
C GLU A 35 6.50 9.04 10.32
N ALA A 36 6.78 9.76 11.41
CA ALA A 36 8.04 9.63 12.15
C ALA A 36 8.34 8.19 12.63
N ASN A 37 7.30 7.49 13.09
CA ASN A 37 7.40 6.14 13.65
C ASN A 37 6.48 5.13 12.95
N GLN A 38 5.87 5.50 11.82
CA GLN A 38 4.89 4.66 11.14
C GLN A 38 5.02 4.79 9.62
N GLN A 39 4.79 3.69 8.92
CA GLN A 39 4.61 3.65 7.48
C GLN A 39 3.37 2.80 7.18
N ARG A 40 2.54 3.24 6.24
CA ARG A 40 1.38 2.50 5.76
C ARG A 40 1.29 2.62 4.25
N ASP A 41 1.31 1.48 3.59
CA ASP A 41 1.02 1.31 2.17
C ASP A 41 -0.32 0.56 2.07
N GLU A 42 -1.26 1.06 1.29
CA GLU A 42 -2.55 0.40 1.08
C GLU A 42 -3.06 0.64 -0.33
N MET A 43 -3.64 -0.40 -0.91
CA MET A 43 -4.26 -0.39 -2.22
C MET A 43 -5.64 -1.04 -2.13
N GLY A 44 -6.66 -0.35 -2.63
CA GLY A 44 -7.97 -0.91 -2.88
C GLY A 44 -8.16 -1.13 -4.37
N GLU A 45 -8.51 -2.34 -4.77
CA GLU A 45 -8.76 -2.70 -6.17
C GLU A 45 -10.06 -3.47 -6.33
N PHE A 46 -10.74 -3.24 -7.45
CA PHE A 46 -11.80 -4.10 -7.93
C PHE A 46 -11.21 -5.22 -8.77
N LYS A 47 -11.51 -6.44 -8.38
CA LYS A 47 -11.25 -7.63 -9.17
C LYS A 47 -12.55 -8.05 -9.84
N ASP A 48 -12.55 -8.06 -11.16
CA ASP A 48 -13.58 -8.78 -11.90
C ASP A 48 -13.42 -10.27 -11.62
N THR A 49 -14.44 -10.87 -10.99
CA THR A 49 -14.34 -12.27 -10.53
C THR A 49 -14.77 -13.27 -11.60
N SER A 50 -15.28 -12.83 -12.75
CA SER A 50 -15.92 -13.73 -13.71
C SER A 50 -15.76 -13.29 -15.18
N GLU A 51 -15.59 -14.29 -16.05
CA GLU A 51 -15.98 -14.17 -17.47
C GLU A 51 -17.53 -14.20 -17.63
N GLU A 52 -18.24 -14.60 -16.57
CA GLU A 52 -19.71 -14.65 -16.49
C GLU A 52 -20.27 -13.29 -16.04
N SER A 53 -21.18 -12.72 -16.82
CA SER A 53 -21.58 -11.29 -16.76
C SER A 53 -22.28 -10.82 -15.49
N ASP A 54 -22.63 -11.72 -14.57
CA ASP A 54 -23.64 -11.46 -13.54
C ASP A 54 -23.10 -11.37 -12.11
N GLU A 55 -21.79 -11.59 -11.89
CA GLU A 55 -21.17 -11.40 -10.58
C GLU A 55 -20.73 -9.95 -10.38
N GLU A 56 -21.05 -9.36 -9.21
CA GLU A 56 -20.54 -8.05 -8.84
C GLU A 56 -19.00 -8.11 -8.68
N PRO A 57 -18.26 -7.06 -9.10
CA PRO A 57 -16.82 -7.02 -8.93
C PRO A 57 -16.45 -7.07 -7.44
N GLU A 58 -15.44 -7.88 -7.10
CA GLU A 58 -14.96 -8.01 -5.73
C GLU A 58 -14.06 -6.82 -5.38
N LEU A 59 -14.31 -6.18 -4.23
CA LEU A 59 -13.38 -5.20 -3.66
C LEU A 59 -12.33 -5.91 -2.82
N ILE A 60 -11.07 -5.80 -3.23
CA ILE A 60 -9.91 -6.31 -2.50
C ILE A 60 -9.11 -5.13 -1.95
N ILE A 61 -8.90 -5.10 -0.64
CA ILE A 61 -8.03 -4.11 0.02
C ILE A 61 -6.80 -4.84 0.52
N THR A 62 -5.64 -4.49 0.00
CA THR A 62 -4.36 -5.00 0.48
C THR A 62 -3.58 -3.88 1.13
N GLY A 63 -2.83 -4.21 2.18
CA GLY A 63 -1.95 -3.21 2.76
C GLY A 63 -0.89 -3.76 3.69
N LYS A 64 0.08 -2.90 3.96
CA LYS A 64 1.18 -3.13 4.87
C LYS A 64 1.35 -1.91 5.76
N ARG A 65 1.24 -2.12 7.06
CA ARG A 65 1.54 -1.10 8.07
C ARG A 65 2.75 -1.55 8.88
N THR A 66 3.74 -0.68 9.00
CA THR A 66 4.86 -0.85 9.93
C THR A 66 4.81 0.28 10.95
N SER A 67 4.89 -0.04 12.23
CA SER A 67 5.00 0.92 13.33
C SER A 67 6.15 0.56 14.24
N SER A 68 6.86 1.57 14.72
CA SER A 68 7.93 1.41 15.70
C SER A 68 7.63 2.20 16.98
N TYR A 69 8.08 1.66 18.10
CA TYR A 69 8.01 2.31 19.40
C TYR A 69 9.30 2.09 20.17
N VAL A 70 9.89 3.16 20.70
CA VAL A 70 11.08 3.07 21.54
C VAL A 70 10.62 2.97 23.00
N PHE A 71 10.92 1.86 23.66
CA PHE A 71 10.82 1.73 25.11
C PHE A 71 12.10 2.26 25.76
N PRO A 72 12.05 3.40 26.47
CA PRO A 72 13.16 3.79 27.31
C PRO A 72 13.25 2.85 28.51
N ALA A 73 14.36 2.12 28.66
CA ALA A 73 14.67 1.40 29.88
C ALA A 73 15.98 1.94 30.48
N LYS A 74 16.22 1.65 31.77
CA LYS A 74 17.34 2.25 32.53
C LYS A 74 18.71 1.99 31.90
N ASP A 75 18.94 0.78 31.42
CA ASP A 75 20.25 0.34 30.93
C ASP A 75 20.33 0.27 29.40
N ASN A 76 19.25 -0.14 28.74
CA ASN A 76 19.16 -0.29 27.28
C ASN A 76 17.82 0.24 26.77
N ASN A 77 17.84 0.95 25.65
CA ASN A 77 16.60 1.28 24.96
C ASN A 77 16.23 0.10 24.04
N TYR A 78 14.95 -0.22 23.96
CA TYR A 78 14.45 -1.24 23.05
C TYR A 78 13.58 -0.58 22.00
N VAL A 79 13.70 -1.03 20.76
CA VAL A 79 12.75 -0.67 19.71
C VAL A 79 11.89 -1.88 19.43
N TYR A 80 10.61 -1.70 19.67
CA TYR A 80 9.57 -2.59 19.24
C TYR A 80 9.16 -2.18 17.83
N VAL A 81 9.22 -3.10 16.87
CA VAL A 81 8.72 -2.91 15.52
C VAL A 81 7.62 -3.92 15.26
N GLU A 82 6.45 -3.43 14.90
CA GLU A 82 5.34 -4.24 14.45
C GLU A 82 5.13 -3.98 12.96
N THR A 83 5.06 -5.04 12.17
CA THR A 83 4.62 -4.98 10.78
C THR A 83 3.39 -5.86 10.60
N ALA A 84 2.27 -5.24 10.24
CA ALA A 84 1.03 -5.91 9.87
C ALA A 84 0.87 -5.89 8.35
N THR A 85 0.80 -7.06 7.72
CA THR A 85 0.33 -7.22 6.34
C THR A 85 -1.10 -7.74 6.37
N TYR A 86 -2.02 -7.05 5.70
CA TYR A 86 -3.44 -7.38 5.72
C TYR A 86 -4.04 -7.46 4.33
N VAL A 87 -5.07 -8.28 4.22
CA VAL A 87 -5.93 -8.43 3.04
C VAL A 87 -7.38 -8.44 3.53
N ALA A 88 -8.21 -7.57 2.95
CA ALA A 88 -9.66 -7.59 3.10
C ALA A 88 -10.27 -7.99 1.76
N ASP A 89 -11.04 -9.07 1.75
CA ASP A 89 -11.71 -9.61 0.57
C ASP A 89 -13.10 -10.16 0.98
N ASN A 90 -13.80 -10.85 0.07
CA ASN A 90 -15.10 -11.47 0.38
C ASN A 90 -15.01 -12.59 1.45
N ASN A 91 -13.82 -13.13 1.70
CA ASN A 91 -13.58 -14.12 2.75
C ASN A 91 -13.24 -13.45 4.10
N GLY A 92 -13.30 -12.13 4.18
CA GLY A 92 -13.13 -11.35 5.41
C GLY A 92 -11.78 -10.64 5.49
N TYR A 93 -11.39 -10.30 6.72
CA TYR A 93 -10.18 -9.52 7.00
C TYR A 93 -9.10 -10.41 7.62
N HIS A 94 -8.01 -10.61 6.88
CA HIS A 94 -6.89 -11.48 7.26
C HIS A 94 -5.66 -10.63 7.51
N VAL A 95 -5.01 -10.82 8.67
CA VAL A 95 -3.81 -10.06 9.05
C VAL A 95 -2.69 -10.99 9.49
N LYS A 96 -1.49 -10.74 8.98
CA LYS A 96 -0.25 -11.35 9.44
C LYS A 96 0.60 -10.30 10.15
N TYR A 97 0.90 -10.55 11.41
CA TYR A 97 1.79 -9.72 12.21
C TYR A 97 3.20 -10.30 12.21
N ASN A 98 4.19 -9.44 12.03
CA ASN A 98 5.59 -9.70 12.31
C ASN A 98 6.07 -8.68 13.33
N ILE A 99 6.53 -9.16 14.48
CA ILE A 99 6.93 -8.32 15.60
C ILE A 99 8.40 -8.60 15.90
N THR A 100 9.21 -7.56 15.95
CA THR A 100 10.59 -7.62 16.45
C THR A 100 10.75 -6.71 17.66
N LEU A 101 11.66 -7.10 18.55
CA LEU A 101 12.05 -6.31 19.71
C LEU A 101 13.57 -6.34 19.78
N ASP A 102 14.19 -5.25 19.35
CA ASP A 102 15.64 -5.15 19.23
C ASP A 102 16.18 -4.09 20.18
N THR A 103 17.38 -4.31 20.73
CA THR A 103 18.08 -3.28 21.49
C THR A 103 18.57 -2.20 20.53
N VAL A 104 18.33 -0.93 20.87
CA VAL A 104 18.90 0.20 20.14
C VAL A 104 19.87 0.93 21.03
N GLU A 105 21.12 1.00 20.57
CA GLU A 105 22.05 2.01 21.04
C GLU A 105 21.49 3.36 20.55
N LEU A 106 20.77 4.08 21.42
CA LEU A 106 20.66 5.52 21.21
C LEU A 106 22.09 6.01 21.25
N ASP A 107 22.56 6.54 20.12
CA ASP A 107 23.91 7.06 19.96
C ASP A 107 24.23 7.99 21.15
N ARG A 108 24.95 7.46 22.15
CA ARG A 108 25.37 8.22 23.34
C ARG A 108 26.47 9.23 22.96
N ARG A 109 26.81 9.39 21.68
CA ARG A 109 28.01 10.10 21.20
C ARG A 109 27.76 11.40 20.44
N LEU A 110 26.76 12.20 20.85
CA LEU A 110 27.13 13.57 21.21
C LEU A 110 27.93 13.51 22.52
N SER A 111 29.13 12.90 22.45
CA SER A 111 30.01 12.88 23.61
C SER A 111 30.37 14.34 23.89
N GLY A 112 30.56 14.70 25.15
CA GLY A 112 31.08 16.04 25.50
C GLY A 112 32.43 16.37 24.84
N GLN A 113 33.08 15.38 24.21
CA GLN A 113 34.28 15.55 23.39
C GLN A 113 33.96 16.06 21.97
N ALA A 114 32.86 15.64 21.35
CA ALA A 114 32.39 16.18 20.06
C ALA A 114 31.82 17.61 20.21
N LEU A 115 31.24 17.93 21.38
CA LEU A 115 30.76 19.28 21.71
C LEU A 115 31.90 20.24 22.15
N LYS A 116 33.12 19.74 22.39
CA LYS A 116 34.25 20.57 22.85
C LYS A 116 35.14 21.14 21.75
N THR A 117 34.84 20.93 20.46
CA THR A 117 35.67 21.48 19.37
C THR A 117 35.07 22.70 18.67
N THR A 118 34.19 23.47 19.31
CA THR A 118 33.81 24.79 18.79
C THR A 118 33.69 25.81 19.91
N ALA A 119 34.80 26.08 20.59
CA ALA A 119 34.98 27.31 21.35
C ALA A 119 36.49 27.63 21.46
N GLY A 120 36.92 28.63 20.67
CA GLY A 120 38.13 29.43 20.92
C GLY A 120 39.45 28.78 20.54
#